data_AF-A0A841PRI7-F1
#
_entry.id   AF-A0A841PRI7-F1
#
_cell.length_a   1.000
_cell.length_b   1.000
_cell.length_c   1.000
_cell.angle_alpha   90.00
_cell.angle_beta   90.00
_cell.angle_gamma   90.00
#
_symmetry.space_group_name_H-M   'P 1'
#
loop_
_entity.id
_entity.type
_entity.pdbx_description
1 polymer ?
#
loop_
_entity_poly.entity_id
_entity_poly.type
_entity_poly.pdbx_seq_one_letter_code
_entity_poly.pdbx_strand_id
1 'polypeptide(L)' 'MRIALSGVFLAVQMLAAQAQTAAEREACQANFEKFCKGVEPGGGRVIQCLTEHFSELTPECQKVVKANTPG' A
#
# COMPACT_ATOMS: atom_id res chain seq x y z
N MET A 1 35.88 -3.12 27.29
CA MET A 1 35.17 -3.53 26.06
C MET A 1 35.31 -2.42 25.05
N ARG A 2 36.29 -2.50 24.14
CA ARG A 2 36.47 -1.54 23.05
C ARG A 2 35.31 -1.76 22.10
N ILE A 3 34.35 -0.83 22.06
CA ILE A 3 33.22 -0.87 21.12
C ILE A 3 33.84 -0.74 19.73
N ALA A 4 33.96 -1.88 19.05
CA ALA A 4 34.41 -1.95 17.69
C ALA A 4 33.44 -1.14 16.84
N LEU A 5 34.02 -0.16 16.14
CA LEU A 5 33.44 0.64 15.08
C LEU A 5 33.02 -0.27 13.92
N SER A 6 31.94 -1.04 14.07
CA SER A 6 31.35 -1.82 12.98
C SER A 6 30.12 -1.06 12.51
N GLY A 7 30.33 -0.09 11.62
CA GLY A 7 29.34 0.78 10.98
C GLY A 7 28.38 0.05 10.02
N VAL A 8 27.81 -1.09 10.45
CA VAL A 8 26.87 -1.90 9.68
C VAL A 8 25.43 -1.74 10.22
N PHE A 9 25.24 -1.18 11.42
CA PHE A 9 23.92 -1.07 12.06
C PHE A 9 23.05 0.12 11.61
N LEU A 10 23.57 1.07 10.83
CA LEU A 10 22.80 2.24 10.37
C LEU A 10 22.21 2.09 8.96
N ALA A 11 22.47 0.98 8.25
CA ALA A 11 22.01 0.80 6.86
C ALA A 11 20.66 0.06 6.71
N VAL A 12 20.03 -0.40 7.80
CA VAL A 12 18.84 -1.28 7.76
C VAL A 12 17.51 -0.54 7.96
N GLN A 13 17.49 0.80 7.94
CA GLN A 13 16.29 1.59 8.31
C GLN A 13 15.56 2.26 7.12
N MET A 14 15.87 1.91 5.86
CA MET A 14 15.33 2.62 4.67
C MET A 14 14.38 1.80 3.78
N LEU A 15 13.84 0.66 4.24
CA LEU A 15 13.01 -0.24 3.43
C LEU A 15 11.50 -0.20 3.78
N ALA A 16 10.94 0.97 4.09
CA ALA A 16 9.50 1.09 4.35
C ALA A 16 8.89 2.39 3.79
N ALA A 17 9.29 2.80 2.60
CA ALA A 17 8.46 3.67 1.75
C ALA A 17 7.72 2.77 0.76
N GLN A 18 6.61 2.15 1.19
CA GLN A 18 5.77 1.31 0.33
C GLN A 18 5.07 2.20 -0.71
N ALA A 19 5.78 2.55 -1.77
CA ALA A 19 5.16 3.06 -2.98
C ALA A 19 4.35 1.91 -3.59
N GLN A 20 3.04 2.13 -3.77
CA GLN A 20 2.14 1.17 -4.42
C GLN A 20 2.79 0.63 -5.71
N THR A 21 3.03 -0.67 -5.76
CA THR A 21 3.61 -1.35 -6.92
C THR A 21 2.63 -1.34 -8.09
N ALA A 22 3.12 -1.55 -9.32
CA ALA A 22 2.24 -1.70 -10.49
C ALA A 22 1.27 -2.88 -10.32
N ALA A 23 1.74 -3.97 -9.71
CA ALA A 23 0.95 -5.16 -9.43
C ALA A 23 -0.20 -4.89 -8.44
N GLU A 24 0.04 -4.08 -7.40
CA GLU A 24 -1.02 -3.68 -6.46
C GLU A 24 -2.10 -2.83 -7.13
N ARG A 25 -1.71 -1.93 -8.04
CA ARG A 25 -2.66 -1.13 -8.82
C ARG A 25 -3.48 -2.01 -9.76
N GLU A 26 -2.84 -2.92 -10.48
CA GLU A 26 -3.51 -3.86 -11.38
C GLU A 26 -4.51 -4.73 -10.62
N ALA A 27 -4.13 -5.27 -9.46
CA ALA A 27 -5.01 -6.07 -8.60
C ALA A 27 -6.31 -5.33 -8.21
N CYS A 28 -6.25 -4.00 -8.09
CA CYS A 28 -7.40 -3.17 -7.75
C CYS A 28 -8.07 -2.46 -8.93
N GLN A 29 -7.55 -2.56 -10.16
CA GLN A 29 -8.01 -1.75 -11.28
C GLN A 29 -9.50 -1.92 -11.57
N ALA A 30 -9.99 -3.16 -11.69
CA ALA A 30 -11.40 -3.43 -11.98
C ALA A 30 -12.33 -2.91 -10.87
N ASN A 31 -11.91 -3.03 -9.61
CA ASN A 31 -12.68 -2.53 -8.47
C ASN A 31 -12.66 -0.98 -8.43
N PHE A 32 -11.51 -0.37 -8.72
CA PHE A 32 -11.39 1.08 -8.82
C PHE A 32 -12.30 1.65 -9.91
N GLU A 33 -12.30 1.06 -11.09
CA GLU A 33 -13.18 1.47 -12.21
C GLU A 33 -14.66 1.31 -11.87
N LYS A 34 -15.02 0.31 -11.07
CA LYS A 34 -16.40 0.02 -10.67
C LYS A 34 -16.92 0.94 -9.56
N PHE A 35 -16.11 1.15 -8.52
CA PHE A 35 -16.57 1.80 -7.28
C PHE A 35 -16.02 3.22 -7.09
N CYS A 36 -14.80 3.47 -7.56
CA CYS A 36 -14.03 4.68 -7.25
C CYS A 36 -13.75 5.54 -8.49
N LYS A 37 -14.55 5.40 -9.55
CA LYS A 37 -14.40 6.17 -10.78
C LYS A 37 -14.53 7.67 -10.48
N GLY A 38 -13.44 8.42 -10.71
CA GLY A 38 -13.36 9.85 -10.43
C GLY A 38 -12.62 10.21 -9.16
N VAL A 39 -12.18 9.23 -8.35
CA VAL A 39 -11.25 9.49 -7.26
C VAL A 39 -9.86 9.80 -7.83
N GLU A 40 -9.36 10.99 -7.54
CA GLU A 40 -8.02 11.39 -7.97
C GLU A 40 -6.95 10.58 -7.23
N PRO A 41 -6.00 9.93 -7.94
CA PRO A 41 -4.89 9.21 -7.34
C PRO A 41 -4.02 10.11 -6.43
N GLY A 42 -3.39 9.49 -5.43
CA GLY A 42 -2.50 10.16 -4.47
C GLY A 42 -3.15 10.40 -3.10
N GLY A 43 -2.30 10.64 -2.10
CA GLY A 43 -2.73 10.95 -0.72
C GLY A 43 -3.58 9.87 -0.05
N GLY A 44 -3.53 8.62 -0.51
CA GLY A 44 -4.31 7.51 0.06
C GLY A 44 -5.81 7.51 -0.31
N ARG A 45 -6.31 8.48 -1.08
CA ARG A 45 -7.75 8.60 -1.40
C ARG A 45 -8.33 7.37 -2.09
N VAL A 46 -7.56 6.76 -3.00
CA VAL A 46 -7.98 5.54 -3.72
C VAL A 46 -8.14 4.37 -2.74
N ILE A 47 -7.20 4.20 -1.81
CA ILE A 47 -7.29 3.15 -0.80
C ILE A 47 -8.48 3.41 0.12
N GLN A 48 -8.71 4.66 0.55
CA GLN A 48 -9.87 5.01 1.35
C GLN A 48 -11.19 4.65 0.66
N CYS A 49 -11.36 5.02 -0.60
CA CYS A 49 -12.56 4.66 -1.37
C CYS A 49 -12.73 3.14 -1.50
N LEU A 50 -11.64 2.40 -1.79
CA LEU A 50 -11.70 0.95 -1.87
C LEU A 50 -12.02 0.31 -0.50
N THR A 51 -11.56 0.90 0.60
CA THR A 51 -11.90 0.46 1.97
C THR A 51 -13.40 0.59 2.27
N GLU A 52 -14.08 1.63 1.77
CA GLU A 52 -15.53 1.79 1.93
C GLU A 52 -16.32 0.67 1.22
N HIS A 53 -15.74 0.08 0.17
CA HIS A 53 -16.31 -1.03 -0.60
C HIS A 53 -15.66 -2.39 -0.32
N PHE A 54 -14.94 -2.53 0.80
CA PHE A 54 -14.04 -3.66 1.05
C PHE A 54 -14.65 -5.05 0.82
N SER A 55 -15.89 -5.27 1.25
CA SER A 55 -16.60 -6.55 1.08
C SER A 55 -16.97 -6.89 -0.35
N GLU A 56 -17.03 -5.88 -1.24
CA GLU A 56 -17.38 -6.04 -2.65
C GLU A 56 -16.15 -6.17 -3.56
N LEU A 57 -14.96 -5.97 -3.01
CA LEU A 57 -13.70 -6.08 -3.72
C LEU A 57 -13.34 -7.53 -4.05
N THR A 58 -12.57 -7.72 -5.13
CA THR A 58 -11.92 -9.00 -5.41
C THR A 58 -10.92 -9.40 -4.30
N PRO A 59 -10.69 -10.70 -4.07
CA PRO A 59 -9.75 -11.15 -3.04
C PRO A 59 -8.33 -10.57 -3.17
N GLU A 60 -7.89 -10.31 -4.40
CA GLU A 60 -6.59 -9.72 -4.70
C GLU A 60 -6.56 -8.26 -4.23
N CYS A 61 -7.58 -7.46 -4.54
CA CYS A 61 -7.64 -6.07 -4.11
C CYS A 61 -7.83 -5.92 -2.60
N GLN A 62 -8.58 -6.84 -1.97
CA GLN A 62 -8.70 -6.88 -0.51
C GLN A 62 -7.35 -7.03 0.19
N LYS A 63 -6.42 -7.82 -0.36
CA LYS A 63 -5.06 -7.96 0.19
C LYS A 63 -4.30 -6.65 0.09
N VAL A 64 -4.41 -5.95 -1.05
CA VAL A 64 -3.77 -4.65 -1.27
C VAL A 64 -4.31 -3.61 -0.29
N VAL A 65 -5.64 -3.49 -0.17
CA VAL A 65 -6.27 -2.53 0.74
C VAL A 65 -5.88 -2.80 2.19
N LYS A 66 -5.89 -4.07 2.63
CA LYS A 66 -5.42 -4.45 3.98
C LYS A 66 -3.96 -4.08 4.23
N ALA A 67 -3.09 -4.26 3.24
CA ALA A 67 -1.67 -3.95 3.38
C ALA A 67 -1.37 -2.43 3.39
N ASN A 68 -2.32 -1.61 2.94
CA ASN A 68 -2.10 -0.18 2.68
C ASN A 68 -3.08 0.76 3.43
N THR A 69 -3.99 0.23 4.24
CA THR A 69 -4.88 1.04 5.08
C THR A 69 -4.21 1.28 6.44
N PRO A 70 -3.98 2.53 6.86
CA PRO A 70 -3.60 2.81 8.25
C PRO A 70 -4.80 2.45 9.14
N GLY A 71 -4.60 1.52 10.07
CA GLY A 71 -5.59 1.15 11.07
C GLY A 71 -5.96 2.32 11.99
#